data_AF-A0A838P6E2-F1
#
_entry.id   AF-A0A838P6E2-F1
#
_cell.length_a   1.000
_cell.length_b   1.000
_cell.length_c   1.000
_cell.angle_alpha   90.00
_cell.angle_beta   90.00
_cell.angle_gamma   90.00
#
_symmetry.space_group_name_H-M   'P 1'
#
loop_
_entity.id
_entity.type
_entity.pdbx_description
1 polymer ?
#
loop_
_entity_poly.entity_id
_entity_poly.type
_entity_poly.pdbx_seq_one_letter_code
_entity_poly.pdbx_strand_id
1 'polypeptide(L)'
;MKLGPLAITPIVFSITLVAAQAQSPAVSELTRPRTVSSPAPQSTKILQTSAQTVPQKQSPEPLQTPSPQPAGSPTVVPPQSVELAGTEPDAAEAQKTLLPLSPHTIRARIAEAERLFKSRPMPTSMGPSIQFVTLSALDQSTAHIHHVTLLKETFLTKGSEFTTTSSLGVPLSIRVLRANGVNTAVVIFDNQGRSLTPLLVEFPIEKRGVFRELAYYTSAHPALLSSDLARSGQLYVRTMLDLAAKRLREKGAFISPQIVDVAERLCLVEHVDHERFRQENRGALFQEIYSLFALNELDTYRYSVSSAGAGGMVQMIPWAYNLMKQRHPGVGLTPDFVTGMRNHGNALQAMLLYMQDTWNDLAVNEEVQYALNAKLATQPELLAAGYNSNAARLPGYLNRGGSSWRTLIPRETQMYLQIYKNFEALVPIKPRSTPQISNGSTAGSSNRN
;
A
#
# COMPACT_ATOMS: atom_id res chain seq x y z
N MET A 1 33.79 -51.15 -53.46
CA MET A 1 32.80 -50.20 -52.93
C MET A 1 33.55 -48.96 -52.44
N LYS A 2 33.39 -47.82 -53.12
CA LYS A 2 34.03 -46.55 -52.74
C LYS A 2 33.03 -45.73 -51.92
N LEU A 3 33.40 -45.39 -50.69
CA LEU A 3 32.67 -44.45 -49.82
C LEU A 3 33.05 -43.03 -50.23
N GLY A 4 32.05 -42.22 -50.60
CA GLY A 4 32.21 -40.79 -50.87
C GLY A 4 32.02 -39.92 -49.62
N PRO A 5 32.49 -38.66 -49.62
CA PRO A 5 32.48 -37.80 -48.44
C PRO A 5 31.12 -37.12 -48.23
N LEU A 6 30.67 -37.07 -46.96
CA LEU A 6 29.51 -36.28 -46.52
C LEU A 6 29.85 -34.78 -46.55
N ALA A 7 29.05 -34.01 -47.29
CA ALA A 7 29.01 -32.56 -47.20
C ALA A 7 28.16 -32.13 -46.00
N ILE A 8 28.72 -31.27 -45.13
CA ILE A 8 27.99 -30.63 -44.02
C ILE A 8 27.60 -29.23 -44.47
N THR A 9 26.30 -28.98 -44.60
CA THR A 9 25.71 -27.68 -44.93
C THR A 9 25.43 -26.90 -43.64
N PRO A 10 25.84 -25.62 -43.50
CA PRO A 10 25.45 -24.81 -42.36
C PRO A 10 24.01 -24.29 -42.54
N ILE A 11 23.14 -24.56 -41.57
CA ILE A 11 21.81 -23.97 -41.45
C ILE A 11 21.96 -22.62 -40.75
N VAL A 12 21.75 -21.53 -41.50
CA VAL A 12 21.68 -20.16 -40.97
C VAL A 12 20.26 -19.91 -40.48
N PHE A 13 20.07 -19.86 -39.16
CA PHE A 13 18.82 -19.39 -38.55
C PHE A 13 18.78 -17.86 -38.57
N SER A 14 17.94 -17.29 -39.44
CA SER A 14 17.62 -15.86 -39.42
C SER A 14 16.53 -15.61 -38.37
N ILE A 15 16.87 -14.93 -37.27
CA ILE A 15 15.91 -14.49 -36.25
C ILE A 15 15.34 -13.14 -36.71
N THR A 16 14.13 -13.13 -37.25
CA THR A 16 13.35 -11.91 -37.48
C THR A 16 12.79 -11.40 -36.16
N LEU A 17 13.28 -10.23 -35.69
CA LEU A 17 12.62 -9.46 -34.64
C LEU A 17 11.29 -8.92 -35.17
N VAL A 18 10.18 -9.46 -34.68
CA VAL A 18 8.85 -8.87 -34.81
C VAL A 18 8.63 -7.94 -33.62
N ALA A 19 8.57 -6.64 -33.87
CA ALA A 19 8.12 -5.66 -32.89
C ALA A 19 6.62 -5.87 -32.64
N ALA A 20 6.27 -6.55 -31.54
CA ALA A 20 4.89 -6.71 -31.13
C ALA A 20 4.36 -5.40 -30.53
N GLN A 21 3.46 -4.73 -31.26
CA GLN A 21 2.59 -3.69 -30.70
C GLN A 21 1.66 -4.35 -29.68
N ALA A 22 1.85 -4.00 -28.41
CA ALA A 22 1.02 -4.48 -27.31
C ALA A 22 -0.40 -3.89 -27.43
N GLN A 23 -1.35 -4.70 -27.90
CA GLN A 23 -2.77 -4.47 -27.65
C GLN A 23 -3.06 -4.88 -26.20
N SER A 24 -3.46 -3.91 -25.37
CA SER A 24 -3.89 -4.17 -24.01
C SER A 24 -5.18 -5.01 -24.02
N PRO A 25 -5.23 -6.18 -23.36
CA PRO A 25 -6.50 -6.85 -23.14
C PRO A 25 -7.34 -6.02 -22.17
N ALA A 26 -8.65 -5.97 -22.40
CA ALA A 26 -9.62 -5.31 -21.53
C ALA A 26 -9.42 -5.77 -20.08
N VAL A 27 -9.00 -4.83 -19.23
CA VAL A 27 -8.78 -5.06 -17.80
C VAL A 27 -10.13 -5.41 -17.17
N SER A 28 -10.18 -6.56 -16.50
CA SER A 28 -11.31 -6.93 -15.64
C SER A 28 -11.39 -5.93 -14.48
N GLU A 29 -12.25 -4.93 -14.60
CA GLU A 29 -12.51 -3.96 -13.53
C GLU A 29 -13.03 -4.68 -12.28
N LEU A 30 -12.18 -4.78 -11.26
CA LEU A 30 -12.59 -4.88 -9.87
C LEU A 30 -13.11 -3.48 -9.48
N THR A 31 -14.42 -3.32 -9.33
CA THR A 31 -15.00 -2.07 -8.82
C THR A 31 -14.61 -1.91 -7.34
N ARG A 32 -13.67 -0.99 -7.14
CA ARG A 32 -13.26 -0.32 -5.89
C ARG A 32 -14.48 0.12 -5.04
N PRO A 33 -14.40 0.15 -3.70
CA PRO A 33 -15.17 1.10 -2.90
C PRO A 33 -14.72 2.52 -3.29
N ARG A 34 -15.60 3.34 -3.87
CA ARG A 34 -15.29 4.73 -4.26
C ARG A 34 -14.61 5.46 -3.10
N THR A 35 -13.37 5.87 -3.27
CA THR A 35 -12.79 6.93 -2.44
C THR A 35 -13.28 8.24 -3.02
N VAL A 36 -14.11 8.96 -2.26
CA VAL A 36 -14.66 10.26 -2.67
C VAL A 36 -13.53 11.28 -2.55
N SER A 37 -12.93 11.64 -3.68
CA SER A 37 -12.22 12.91 -3.80
C SER A 37 -13.25 13.97 -4.19
N SER A 38 -13.41 15.01 -3.37
CA SER A 38 -14.27 16.15 -3.69
C SER A 38 -13.87 16.75 -5.04
N PRO A 39 -14.83 17.01 -5.97
CA PRO A 39 -14.51 17.63 -7.24
C PRO A 39 -14.22 19.12 -7.04
N ALA A 40 -13.05 19.57 -7.52
CA ALA A 40 -12.78 20.99 -7.76
C ALA A 40 -13.61 21.47 -8.97
N PRO A 41 -14.08 22.74 -8.99
CA PRO A 41 -14.93 23.25 -10.05
C PRO A 41 -14.18 23.34 -11.38
N GLN A 42 -14.71 22.67 -12.41
CA GLN A 42 -14.22 22.77 -13.79
C GLN A 42 -14.75 24.06 -14.43
N SER A 43 -13.85 24.95 -14.80
CA SER A 43 -14.13 26.08 -15.68
C SER A 43 -14.31 25.58 -17.11
N THR A 44 -15.51 25.69 -17.64
CA THR A 44 -15.85 25.48 -19.05
C THR A 44 -15.15 26.54 -19.91
N LYS A 45 -14.27 26.12 -20.82
CA LYS A 45 -13.65 26.99 -21.83
C LYS A 45 -14.38 26.76 -23.15
N ILE A 46 -15.19 27.74 -23.54
CA ILE A 46 -15.91 27.77 -24.83
C ILE A 46 -14.91 28.06 -25.95
N LEU A 47 -15.01 27.28 -27.01
CA LEU A 47 -14.30 27.42 -28.28
C LEU A 47 -15.01 28.50 -29.10
N GLN A 48 -14.33 29.58 -29.46
CA GLN A 48 -14.75 30.50 -30.52
C GLN A 48 -13.57 30.85 -31.41
N THR A 49 -13.75 30.53 -32.68
CA THR A 49 -12.95 30.83 -33.86
C THR A 49 -13.03 32.30 -34.25
N SER A 50 -11.92 32.89 -34.72
CA SER A 50 -11.87 34.00 -35.69
C SER A 50 -10.43 34.27 -36.15
N ALA A 51 -10.27 34.50 -37.45
CA ALA A 51 -9.01 34.78 -38.14
C ALA A 51 -8.81 36.29 -38.38
N GLN A 52 -7.55 36.69 -38.64
CA GLN A 52 -7.06 37.96 -39.22
C GLN A 52 -7.29 39.22 -38.34
N THR A 53 -6.41 40.21 -38.17
CA THR A 53 -5.40 40.84 -39.05
C THR A 53 -4.46 41.69 -38.17
N VAL A 54 -3.20 41.89 -38.57
CA VAL A 54 -2.24 42.88 -37.99
C VAL A 54 -2.38 44.20 -38.75
N PRO A 55 -2.33 45.38 -38.08
CA PRO A 55 -1.15 46.24 -38.25
C PRO A 55 -0.66 46.99 -36.99
N GLN A 56 0.60 47.39 -37.05
CA GLN A 56 1.40 48.16 -36.07
C GLN A 56 0.79 49.51 -35.68
N LYS A 57 1.13 50.00 -34.47
CA LYS A 57 2.11 51.09 -34.17
C LYS A 57 1.68 51.98 -32.98
N GLN A 58 2.70 52.45 -32.25
CA GLN A 58 2.79 53.63 -31.36
C GLN A 58 2.46 53.47 -29.86
N SER A 59 3.53 53.53 -29.06
CA SER A 59 3.54 54.04 -27.69
C SER A 59 3.34 55.56 -27.65
N PRO A 60 2.72 56.07 -26.58
CA PRO A 60 3.29 57.22 -25.88
C PRO A 60 3.40 57.00 -24.37
N GLU A 61 4.41 57.64 -23.81
CA GLU A 61 4.74 57.79 -22.38
C GLU A 61 3.98 59.01 -21.79
N PRO A 62 4.21 59.42 -20.52
CA PRO A 62 3.32 59.21 -19.39
C PRO A 62 2.58 60.49 -18.93
N LEU A 63 1.47 60.35 -18.21
CA LEU A 63 0.84 61.43 -17.46
C LEU A 63 0.86 61.12 -15.96
N GLN A 64 1.50 62.03 -15.22
CA GLN A 64 1.61 62.08 -13.77
C GLN A 64 0.33 62.61 -13.11
N THR A 65 0.26 62.38 -11.79
CA THR A 65 -0.49 63.06 -10.69
C THR A 65 -1.84 62.47 -10.23
N PRO A 66 -2.24 62.63 -8.94
CA PRO A 66 -1.50 63.05 -7.72
C PRO A 66 -1.71 62.13 -6.50
N SER A 67 -0.81 62.26 -5.51
CA SER A 67 -1.00 61.80 -4.14
C SER A 67 -2.02 62.64 -3.36
N PRO A 68 -2.87 62.03 -2.51
CA PRO A 68 -3.50 62.73 -1.39
C PRO A 68 -2.85 62.37 -0.05
N GLN A 69 -2.52 63.41 0.72
CA GLN A 69 -2.12 63.41 2.13
C GLN A 69 -3.35 63.20 3.06
N PRO A 70 -3.13 62.90 4.36
CA PRO A 70 -4.06 62.18 5.23
C PRO A 70 -5.08 63.09 5.91
N ALA A 71 -6.29 62.56 6.13
CA ALA A 71 -7.30 63.18 6.96
C ALA A 71 -7.67 62.28 8.15
N GLY A 72 -7.49 62.88 9.33
CA GLY A 72 -8.13 62.66 10.64
C GLY A 72 -8.89 61.36 10.93
N SER A 73 -8.45 60.70 11.99
CA SER A 73 -9.15 59.65 12.73
C SER A 73 -10.49 60.12 13.32
N PRO A 74 -11.56 59.32 13.22
CA PRO A 74 -12.62 59.32 14.21
C PRO A 74 -12.44 58.17 15.21
N THR A 75 -12.45 58.53 16.49
CA THR A 75 -12.53 57.62 17.64
C THR A 75 -13.81 56.79 17.56
N VAL A 76 -13.67 55.48 17.37
CA VAL A 76 -14.78 54.51 17.46
C VAL A 76 -14.57 53.66 18.72
N VAL A 77 -15.55 53.75 19.60
CA VAL A 77 -15.69 53.01 20.86
C VAL A 77 -15.79 51.51 20.57
N PRO A 78 -15.09 50.64 21.30
CA PRO A 78 -15.11 49.20 21.06
C PRO A 78 -16.47 48.59 21.44
N PRO A 79 -17.09 47.76 20.59
CA PRO A 79 -18.20 46.93 21.00
C PRO A 79 -17.68 45.82 21.94
N GLN A 80 -18.35 45.70 23.09
CA GLN A 80 -18.15 44.62 24.05
C GLN A 80 -18.41 43.27 23.38
N SER A 81 -17.36 42.46 23.27
CA SER A 81 -17.44 41.07 22.86
C SER A 81 -18.17 40.28 23.94
N VAL A 82 -19.37 39.79 23.61
CA VAL A 82 -20.07 38.78 24.41
C VAL A 82 -19.31 37.48 24.25
N GLU A 83 -18.61 37.09 25.31
CA GLU A 83 -17.86 35.85 25.45
C GLU A 83 -18.84 34.68 25.54
N LEU A 84 -19.23 34.11 24.39
CA LEU A 84 -19.91 32.82 24.33
C LEU A 84 -18.86 31.71 24.49
N ALA A 85 -18.69 31.27 25.72
CA ALA A 85 -17.95 30.07 26.07
C ALA A 85 -18.63 28.82 25.47
N GLY A 86 -18.27 28.51 24.22
CA GLY A 86 -18.48 27.21 23.60
C GLY A 86 -17.17 26.44 23.65
N THR A 87 -16.90 25.78 24.78
CA THR A 87 -15.82 24.80 24.89
C THR A 87 -16.16 23.63 23.96
N GLU A 88 -15.49 23.53 22.81
CA GLU A 88 -15.36 22.22 22.15
C GLU A 88 -14.69 21.28 23.16
N PRO A 89 -15.31 20.16 23.53
CA PRO A 89 -14.67 19.21 24.42
C PRO A 89 -13.44 18.66 23.70
N ASP A 90 -12.28 18.96 24.27
CA ASP A 90 -10.99 18.51 23.82
C ASP A 90 -11.02 16.97 23.72
N ALA A 91 -10.88 16.43 22.50
CA ALA A 91 -10.88 14.99 22.26
C ALA A 91 -9.77 14.24 23.02
N ALA A 92 -8.85 14.99 23.65
CA ALA A 92 -7.81 14.49 24.53
C ALA A 92 -8.28 14.12 25.95
N GLU A 93 -9.36 14.72 26.49
CA GLU A 93 -9.75 14.50 27.90
C GLU A 93 -10.74 13.34 28.14
N ALA A 94 -11.42 12.83 27.11
CA ALA A 94 -12.36 11.72 27.24
C ALA A 94 -11.71 10.31 27.25
N GLN A 95 -10.39 10.21 27.06
CA GLN A 95 -9.66 8.95 27.14
C GLN A 95 -9.21 8.68 28.57
N LYS A 96 -10.14 8.24 29.43
CA LYS A 96 -9.75 7.46 30.62
C LYS A 96 -8.97 6.26 30.08
N THR A 97 -7.65 6.28 30.24
CA THR A 97 -6.69 5.47 29.48
C THR A 97 -7.01 3.99 29.65
N LEU A 98 -7.67 3.41 28.65
CA LEU A 98 -7.84 1.96 28.56
C LEU A 98 -6.46 1.33 28.68
N LEU A 99 -6.34 0.30 29.52
CA LEU A 99 -5.08 -0.41 29.65
C LEU A 99 -4.72 -1.00 28.28
N PRO A 100 -3.48 -0.78 27.80
CA PRO A 100 -3.08 -1.31 26.51
C PRO A 100 -3.15 -2.84 26.55
N LEU A 101 -3.88 -3.42 25.59
CA LEU A 101 -4.00 -4.87 25.47
C LEU A 101 -2.69 -5.46 24.92
N SER A 102 -2.25 -6.61 25.47
CA SER A 102 -1.11 -7.32 24.89
C SER A 102 -1.45 -7.84 23.47
N PRO A 103 -0.47 -7.99 22.56
CA PRO A 103 -0.71 -8.54 21.23
C PRO A 103 -1.35 -9.94 21.24
N HIS A 104 -1.07 -10.75 22.26
CA HIS A 104 -1.71 -12.06 22.43
C HIS A 104 -3.19 -11.92 22.79
N THR A 105 -3.51 -11.03 23.73
CA THR A 105 -4.89 -10.73 24.13
C THR A 105 -5.69 -10.16 22.96
N ILE A 106 -5.12 -9.23 22.19
CA ILE A 106 -5.76 -8.67 20.99
C ILE A 106 -6.14 -9.78 20.02
N ARG A 107 -5.19 -10.66 19.67
CA ARG A 107 -5.46 -11.79 18.75
C ARG A 107 -6.52 -12.75 19.28
N ALA A 108 -6.48 -13.09 20.56
CA ALA A 108 -7.49 -13.94 21.17
C ALA A 108 -8.90 -13.32 21.07
N ARG A 109 -9.02 -12.01 21.31
CA ARG A 109 -10.29 -11.28 21.21
C ARG A 109 -10.78 -11.13 19.76
N ILE A 110 -9.87 -10.92 18.81
CA ILE A 110 -10.20 -10.92 17.38
C ILE A 110 -10.75 -12.29 16.95
N ALA A 111 -10.06 -13.38 17.32
CA ALA A 111 -10.50 -14.74 17.01
C ALA A 111 -11.85 -15.09 17.65
N GLU A 112 -12.08 -14.63 18.88
CA GLU A 112 -13.37 -14.76 19.56
C GLU A 112 -14.47 -14.01 18.81
N ALA A 113 -14.24 -12.75 18.44
CA ALA A 113 -15.18 -11.93 17.66
C ALA A 113 -15.51 -12.57 16.30
N GLU A 114 -14.50 -13.12 15.60
CA GLU A 114 -14.69 -13.79 14.33
C GLU A 114 -15.53 -15.07 14.48
N ARG A 115 -15.26 -15.87 15.52
CA ARG A 115 -16.06 -17.05 15.84
C ARG A 115 -17.52 -16.68 16.11
N LEU A 116 -17.76 -15.60 16.86
CA LEU A 116 -19.11 -15.09 17.12
C LEU A 116 -19.80 -14.72 15.80
N PHE A 117 -19.13 -13.98 14.92
CA PHE A 117 -19.69 -13.63 13.61
C PHE A 117 -20.07 -14.86 12.78
N LYS A 118 -19.19 -15.86 12.70
CA LYS A 118 -19.42 -17.10 11.93
C LYS A 118 -20.49 -18.00 12.53
N SER A 119 -20.75 -17.89 13.83
CA SER A 119 -21.80 -18.67 14.53
C SER A 119 -23.20 -18.10 14.38
N ARG A 120 -23.35 -16.86 13.89
CA ARG A 120 -24.67 -16.23 13.75
C ARG A 120 -25.48 -16.96 12.67
N PRO A 121 -26.75 -17.33 12.96
CA PRO A 121 -27.62 -17.92 11.96
C PRO A 121 -27.88 -16.89 10.85
N MET A 122 -27.43 -17.19 9.64
CA MET A 122 -27.76 -16.44 8.44
C MET A 122 -29.16 -16.86 7.98
N PRO A 123 -30.11 -15.92 7.78
CA PRO A 123 -31.41 -16.24 7.19
C PRO A 123 -31.19 -16.93 5.84
N THR A 124 -31.55 -18.22 5.73
CA THR A 124 -31.29 -19.02 4.52
C THR A 124 -32.05 -18.51 3.29
N SER A 125 -33.07 -17.67 3.49
CA SER A 125 -33.91 -17.10 2.42
C SER A 125 -33.38 -15.78 1.83
N MET A 126 -32.48 -15.08 2.52
CA MET A 126 -31.89 -13.83 2.05
C MET A 126 -30.38 -13.90 2.28
N GLY A 127 -29.62 -14.11 1.20
CA GLY A 127 -28.16 -14.10 1.28
C GLY A 127 -27.62 -12.82 1.93
N PRO A 128 -26.32 -12.77 2.26
CA PRO A 128 -25.74 -11.64 2.99
C PRO A 128 -26.04 -10.32 2.28
N SER A 129 -26.60 -9.35 3.01
CA SER A 129 -26.90 -8.04 2.44
C SER A 129 -25.61 -7.29 2.11
N ILE A 130 -25.52 -6.78 0.89
CA ILE A 130 -24.41 -5.92 0.44
C ILE A 130 -24.45 -4.51 1.04
N GLN A 131 -25.58 -4.14 1.65
CA GLN A 131 -25.85 -2.78 2.13
C GLN A 131 -25.34 -2.52 3.55
N PHE A 132 -24.98 -3.56 4.29
CA PHE A 132 -24.64 -3.44 5.71
C PHE A 132 -23.24 -3.95 6.02
N VAL A 133 -22.61 -3.34 7.02
CA VAL A 133 -21.36 -3.79 7.63
C VAL A 133 -21.64 -4.11 9.08
N THR A 134 -21.06 -5.21 9.59
CA THR A 134 -21.10 -5.50 11.03
C THR A 134 -19.76 -5.19 11.67
N LEU A 135 -19.78 -4.50 12.81
CA LEU A 135 -18.63 -4.21 13.65
C LEU A 135 -18.70 -5.02 14.94
N SER A 136 -17.55 -5.48 15.42
CA SER A 136 -17.38 -6.01 16.76
C SER A 136 -16.53 -5.06 17.59
N ALA A 137 -16.94 -4.81 18.83
CA ALA A 137 -16.23 -3.93 19.76
C ALA A 137 -16.18 -4.53 21.16
N LEU A 138 -15.01 -4.47 21.81
CA LEU A 138 -14.80 -4.97 23.17
C LEU A 138 -15.05 -3.87 24.20
N ASP A 139 -15.94 -4.14 25.14
CA ASP A 139 -15.95 -3.43 26.42
C ASP A 139 -14.90 -4.07 27.33
N GLN A 140 -13.80 -3.37 27.58
CA GLN A 140 -12.71 -3.90 28.40
C GLN A 140 -13.10 -4.10 29.88
N SER A 141 -14.11 -3.36 30.37
CA SER A 141 -14.54 -3.43 31.77
C SER A 141 -15.36 -4.68 32.07
N THR A 142 -16.18 -5.10 31.12
CA THR A 142 -17.04 -6.28 31.24
C THR A 142 -16.52 -7.50 30.48
N ALA A 143 -15.48 -7.31 29.67
CA ALA A 143 -14.95 -8.30 28.73
C ALA A 143 -15.98 -8.79 27.69
N HIS A 144 -17.09 -8.07 27.51
CA HIS A 144 -18.11 -8.42 26.53
C HIS A 144 -17.78 -7.86 25.14
N ILE A 145 -18.15 -8.62 24.11
CA ILE A 145 -18.05 -8.21 22.71
C ILE A 145 -19.44 -7.77 22.24
N HIS A 146 -19.53 -6.51 21.85
CA HIS A 146 -20.72 -5.90 21.26
C HIS A 146 -20.67 -6.05 19.74
N HIS A 147 -21.79 -6.41 19.13
CA HIS A 147 -21.95 -6.35 17.69
C HIS A 147 -22.88 -5.21 17.29
N VAL A 148 -22.53 -4.51 16.22
CA VAL A 148 -23.32 -3.42 15.67
C VAL A 148 -23.38 -3.55 14.16
N THR A 149 -24.57 -3.47 13.59
CA THR A 149 -24.78 -3.44 12.15
C THR A 149 -25.14 -2.01 11.72
N LEU A 150 -24.50 -1.52 10.67
CA LEU A 150 -24.78 -0.19 10.12
C LEU A 150 -24.73 -0.19 8.59
N LEU A 151 -25.23 0.88 7.98
CA LEU A 151 -25.18 1.05 6.53
C LEU A 151 -23.73 1.18 6.05
N LYS A 152 -23.41 0.40 5.02
CA LYS A 152 -22.10 0.41 4.35
C LYS A 152 -21.73 1.80 3.83
N GLU A 153 -22.70 2.56 3.33
CA GLU A 153 -22.48 3.93 2.86
C GLU A 153 -22.02 4.86 3.99
N THR A 154 -22.69 4.80 5.15
CA THR A 154 -22.28 5.53 6.35
C THR A 154 -20.88 5.11 6.79
N PHE A 155 -20.61 3.80 6.85
CA PHE A 155 -19.29 3.28 7.21
C PHE A 155 -18.16 3.76 6.29
N LEU A 156 -18.47 4.02 5.02
CA LEU A 156 -17.52 4.49 4.01
C LEU A 156 -17.44 6.02 3.90
N THR A 157 -18.05 6.75 4.84
CA THR A 157 -18.03 8.21 4.87
C THR A 157 -17.19 8.72 6.05
N LYS A 158 -16.02 9.32 5.77
CA LYS A 158 -15.16 9.89 6.81
C LYS A 158 -15.91 10.97 7.59
N GLY A 159 -15.84 10.91 8.92
CA GLY A 159 -16.46 11.89 9.82
C GLY A 159 -17.94 11.64 10.10
N SER A 160 -18.57 10.62 9.51
CA SER A 160 -19.95 10.30 9.82
C SER A 160 -20.10 9.84 11.27
N GLU A 161 -21.14 10.32 11.94
CA GLU A 161 -21.52 9.95 13.31
C GLU A 161 -22.92 9.36 13.33
N PHE A 162 -23.15 8.36 14.16
CA PHE A 162 -24.47 7.76 14.32
C PHE A 162 -24.58 7.02 15.67
N THR A 163 -25.80 6.95 16.16
CA THR A 163 -26.15 6.23 17.39
C THR A 163 -26.95 4.98 17.04
N THR A 164 -26.64 3.87 17.71
CA THR A 164 -27.34 2.59 17.49
C THR A 164 -27.24 1.70 18.72
N THR A 165 -28.09 0.69 18.81
CA THR A 165 -28.05 -0.29 19.89
C THR A 165 -27.23 -1.50 19.47
N SER A 166 -26.34 -1.97 20.35
CA SER A 166 -25.57 -3.19 20.14
C SER A 166 -26.42 -4.45 20.30
N SER A 167 -25.87 -5.60 19.88
CA SER A 167 -26.45 -6.93 20.10
C SER A 167 -26.73 -7.27 21.58
N LEU A 168 -26.15 -6.53 22.53
CA LEU A 168 -26.36 -6.70 23.97
C LEU A 168 -27.34 -5.66 24.56
N GLY A 169 -28.04 -4.90 23.73
CA GLY A 169 -29.00 -3.87 24.18
C GLY A 169 -28.37 -2.57 24.66
N VAL A 170 -27.03 -2.43 24.57
CA VAL A 170 -26.33 -1.21 24.99
C VAL A 170 -26.35 -0.18 23.86
N PRO A 171 -26.83 1.06 24.11
CA PRO A 171 -26.75 2.15 23.15
C PRO A 171 -25.30 2.63 22.98
N LEU A 172 -24.87 2.76 21.72
CA LEU A 172 -23.53 3.14 21.32
C LEU A 172 -23.55 4.32 20.36
N SER A 173 -22.60 5.24 20.52
CA SER A 173 -22.26 6.29 19.57
C SER A 173 -21.02 5.89 18.79
N ILE A 174 -21.07 5.99 17.46
CA ILE A 174 -19.99 5.56 16.56
C ILE A 174 -19.62 6.70 15.63
N ARG A 175 -18.31 6.96 15.49
CA ARG A 175 -17.75 7.93 14.55
C ARG A 175 -16.72 7.28 13.63
N VAL A 176 -16.81 7.54 12.33
CA VAL A 176 -15.85 7.06 11.34
C VAL A 176 -14.64 8.00 11.27
N LEU A 177 -13.47 7.52 11.67
CA LEU A 177 -12.22 8.30 11.63
C LEU A 177 -11.59 8.30 10.24
N ARG A 178 -11.61 7.14 9.57
CA ARG A 178 -11.04 6.92 8.25
C ARG A 178 -11.94 5.98 7.47
N ALA A 179 -12.11 6.24 6.18
CA ALA A 179 -12.96 5.44 5.30
C ALA A 179 -12.21 5.05 4.02
N ASN A 180 -11.88 3.76 3.89
CA ASN A 180 -11.25 3.20 2.68
C ASN A 180 -11.69 1.76 2.36
N GLY A 181 -12.56 1.16 3.18
CA GLY A 181 -13.16 -0.16 2.97
C GLY A 181 -12.26 -1.36 3.29
N VAL A 182 -10.95 -1.16 3.44
CA VAL A 182 -9.96 -2.22 3.75
C VAL A 182 -9.21 -1.99 5.06
N ASN A 183 -9.33 -0.78 5.62
CA ASN A 183 -8.80 -0.31 6.89
C ASN A 183 -9.65 0.90 7.38
N THR A 184 -10.97 0.84 7.17
CA THR A 184 -11.89 1.85 7.75
C THR A 184 -11.82 1.74 9.27
N ALA A 185 -11.46 2.83 9.93
CA ALA A 185 -11.30 2.90 11.38
C ALA A 185 -12.43 3.73 12.00
N VAL A 186 -12.94 3.28 13.14
CA VAL A 186 -14.05 3.90 13.88
C VAL A 186 -13.69 4.06 15.34
N VAL A 187 -14.27 5.04 16.01
CA VAL A 187 -14.34 5.11 17.48
C VAL A 187 -15.76 4.79 17.92
N ILE A 188 -15.88 4.09 19.04
CA ILE A 188 -17.16 3.59 19.56
C ILE A 188 -17.23 3.95 21.04
N PHE A 189 -18.30 4.61 21.45
CA PHE A 189 -18.55 5.01 22.84
C PHE A 189 -19.90 4.47 23.29
N ASP A 190 -20.03 4.12 24.57
CA ASP A 190 -21.34 3.87 25.17
C ASP A 190 -22.04 5.17 25.61
N ASN A 191 -23.25 5.05 26.17
CA ASN A 191 -24.00 6.19 26.70
C ASN A 191 -23.35 6.88 27.91
N GLN A 192 -22.35 6.26 28.54
CA GLN A 192 -21.57 6.84 29.63
C GLN A 192 -20.31 7.54 29.11
N GLY A 193 -20.11 7.59 27.78
CA GLY A 193 -18.93 8.15 27.14
C GLY A 193 -17.69 7.26 27.25
N ARG A 194 -17.82 5.99 27.67
CA ARG A 194 -16.70 5.07 27.78
C ARG A 194 -16.37 4.52 26.40
N SER A 195 -15.08 4.56 26.02
CA SER A 195 -14.62 4.02 24.75
C SER A 195 -14.62 2.49 24.77
N LEU A 196 -15.18 1.88 23.72
CA LEU A 196 -15.01 0.47 23.41
C LEU A 196 -13.85 0.31 22.42
N THR A 197 -13.18 -0.84 22.45
CA THR A 197 -12.08 -1.17 21.54
C THR A 197 -12.62 -1.88 20.28
N PRO A 198 -12.55 -1.28 19.09
CA PRO A 198 -12.97 -1.95 17.86
C PRO A 198 -12.09 -3.19 17.63
N LEU A 199 -12.71 -4.34 17.37
CA LEU A 199 -12.00 -5.61 17.18
C LEU A 199 -12.04 -6.11 15.74
N LEU A 200 -13.21 -6.13 15.10
CA LEU A 200 -13.36 -6.80 13.82
C LEU A 200 -14.48 -6.16 12.99
N VAL A 201 -14.25 -6.07 11.69
CA VAL A 201 -15.21 -5.63 10.69
C VAL A 201 -15.56 -6.82 9.82
N GLU A 202 -16.86 -7.13 9.72
CA GLU A 202 -17.41 -8.02 8.69
C GLU A 202 -17.97 -7.16 7.56
N PHE A 203 -17.32 -7.23 6.40
CA PHE A 203 -17.57 -6.36 5.26
C PHE A 203 -18.01 -7.17 4.03
N PRO A 204 -19.18 -6.88 3.43
CA PRO A 204 -19.62 -7.58 2.23
C PRO A 204 -18.85 -7.10 1.00
N ILE A 205 -18.12 -8.01 0.38
CA ILE A 205 -17.46 -7.81 -0.89
C ILE A 205 -18.48 -8.03 -2.01
N GLU A 206 -18.57 -7.06 -2.90
CA GLU A 206 -19.46 -7.10 -4.05
C GLU A 206 -18.69 -6.86 -5.36
N LYS A 207 -19.23 -7.36 -6.45
CA LYS A 207 -18.75 -7.08 -7.79
C LYS A 207 -19.95 -6.85 -8.70
N ARG A 208 -20.08 -5.62 -9.23
CA ARG A 208 -21.20 -5.18 -10.07
C ARG A 208 -22.56 -5.37 -9.36
N GLY A 209 -22.64 -4.97 -8.09
CA GLY A 209 -23.85 -5.10 -7.26
C GLY A 209 -24.17 -6.54 -6.84
N VAL A 210 -23.33 -7.51 -7.18
CA VAL A 210 -23.52 -8.91 -6.80
C VAL A 210 -22.59 -9.25 -5.64
N PHE A 211 -23.15 -9.72 -4.53
CA PHE A 211 -22.40 -10.26 -3.39
C PHE A 211 -21.42 -11.36 -3.85
N ARG A 212 -20.21 -11.36 -3.29
CA ARG A 212 -19.17 -12.35 -3.60
C ARG A 212 -18.73 -13.12 -2.37
N GLU A 213 -18.34 -12.41 -1.32
CA GLU A 213 -17.85 -13.02 -0.07
C GLU A 213 -17.93 -12.01 1.08
N LEU A 214 -17.86 -12.50 2.32
CA LEU A 214 -17.64 -11.67 3.49
C LEU A 214 -16.13 -11.57 3.74
N ALA A 215 -15.63 -10.35 3.88
CA ALA A 215 -14.29 -10.08 4.35
C ALA A 215 -14.32 -9.80 5.86
N TYR A 216 -13.36 -10.36 6.57
CA TYR A 216 -13.13 -10.07 8.00
C TYR A 216 -11.80 -9.35 8.12
N TYR A 217 -11.80 -8.17 8.72
CA TYR A 217 -10.56 -7.44 8.95
C TYR A 217 -10.62 -6.59 10.21
N THR A 218 -9.46 -6.32 10.78
CA THR A 218 -9.26 -5.42 11.92
C THR A 218 -8.55 -4.17 11.43
N SER A 219 -9.17 -3.01 11.64
CA SER A 219 -8.57 -1.73 11.31
C SER A 219 -7.45 -1.35 12.28
N ALA A 220 -6.44 -0.62 11.81
CA ALA A 220 -5.41 -0.05 12.67
C ALA A 220 -5.98 1.10 13.52
N HIS A 221 -6.52 0.79 14.69
CA HIS A 221 -7.15 1.76 15.58
C HIS A 221 -6.22 2.11 16.76
N PRO A 222 -6.08 3.39 17.18
CA PRO A 222 -5.18 3.77 18.28
C PRO A 222 -5.30 2.93 19.55
N ALA A 223 -6.51 2.50 19.92
CA ALA A 223 -6.73 1.61 21.08
C ALA A 223 -6.12 0.20 20.95
N LEU A 224 -5.73 -0.22 19.75
CA LEU A 224 -5.03 -1.48 19.47
C LEU A 224 -3.53 -1.27 19.21
N LEU A 225 -3.11 -0.07 18.81
CA LEU A 225 -1.75 0.17 18.36
C LEU A 225 -0.78 0.16 19.54
N SER A 226 0.30 -0.60 19.39
CA SER A 226 1.44 -0.62 20.30
C SER A 226 2.71 -0.96 19.53
N SER A 227 3.86 -0.59 20.10
CA SER A 227 5.17 -0.93 19.52
C SER A 227 5.38 -2.44 19.43
N ASP A 228 4.88 -3.21 20.39
CA ASP A 228 4.96 -4.68 20.37
C ASP A 228 4.08 -5.31 19.28
N LEU A 229 2.92 -4.73 19.01
CA LEU A 229 2.06 -5.16 17.91
C LEU A 229 2.73 -4.89 16.56
N ALA A 230 3.28 -3.69 16.37
CA ALA A 230 4.00 -3.35 15.15
C ALA A 230 5.25 -4.23 14.96
N ARG A 231 6.01 -4.53 16.03
CA ARG A 231 7.14 -5.49 15.98
C ARG A 231 6.67 -6.88 15.54
N SER A 232 5.50 -7.32 16.01
CA SER A 232 4.90 -8.59 15.58
C SER A 232 4.59 -8.59 14.08
N GLY A 233 4.10 -7.47 13.55
CA GLY A 233 3.85 -7.28 12.12
C GLY A 233 5.13 -7.24 11.28
N GLN A 234 6.18 -6.61 11.80
CA GLN A 234 7.51 -6.64 11.17
C GLN A 234 8.04 -8.08 11.08
N LEU A 235 7.93 -8.84 12.16
CA LEU A 235 8.33 -10.26 12.18
C LEU A 235 7.52 -11.08 11.18
N TYR A 236 6.21 -10.82 11.06
CA TYR A 236 5.35 -11.47 10.08
C TYR A 236 5.86 -11.26 8.65
N VAL A 237 6.05 -10.00 8.23
CA VAL A 237 6.53 -9.66 6.87
C VAL A 237 7.88 -10.31 6.60
N ARG A 238 8.82 -10.21 7.55
CA ARG A 238 10.16 -10.80 7.44
C ARG A 238 10.10 -12.32 7.26
N THR A 239 9.30 -13.01 8.08
CA THR A 239 9.13 -14.47 8.04
C THR A 239 8.53 -14.92 6.71
N MET A 240 7.52 -14.19 6.21
CA MET A 240 6.86 -14.52 4.94
C MET A 240 7.81 -14.37 3.74
N LEU A 241 8.66 -13.34 3.75
CA LEU A 241 9.71 -13.15 2.74
C LEU A 241 10.78 -14.24 2.80
N ASP A 242 11.24 -14.61 4.01
CA ASP A 242 12.21 -15.69 4.20
C ASP A 242 11.66 -17.02 3.70
N LEU A 243 10.38 -17.30 3.97
CA LEU A 243 9.68 -18.48 3.49
C LEU A 243 9.53 -18.46 1.95
N ALA A 244 9.18 -17.32 1.36
CA ALA A 244 9.07 -17.17 -0.09
C ALA A 244 10.43 -17.42 -0.78
N ALA A 245 11.50 -16.80 -0.28
CA ALA A 245 12.86 -17.00 -0.77
C ALA A 245 13.34 -18.45 -0.62
N LYS A 246 13.04 -19.10 0.51
CA LYS A 246 13.33 -20.53 0.72
C LYS A 246 12.61 -21.40 -0.32
N ARG A 247 11.31 -21.20 -0.52
CA ARG A 247 10.50 -21.96 -1.49
C ARG A 247 10.95 -21.74 -2.93
N LEU A 248 11.42 -20.54 -3.28
CA LEU A 248 12.02 -20.27 -4.59
C LEU A 248 13.31 -21.07 -4.78
N ARG A 249 14.17 -21.08 -3.75
CA ARG A 249 15.43 -21.83 -3.77
C ARG A 249 15.21 -23.33 -3.94
N GLU A 250 14.23 -23.89 -3.24
CA GLU A 250 13.81 -25.30 -3.39
C GLU A 250 13.37 -25.65 -4.82
N LYS A 251 12.95 -24.65 -5.60
CA LYS A 251 12.56 -24.76 -7.02
C LYS A 251 13.67 -24.31 -7.98
N GLY A 252 14.90 -24.12 -7.49
CA GLY A 252 16.05 -23.73 -8.30
C GLY A 252 16.18 -22.23 -8.60
N ALA A 253 15.28 -21.39 -8.07
CA ALA A 253 15.36 -19.93 -8.22
C ALA A 253 16.05 -19.30 -7.00
N PHE A 254 17.31 -18.88 -7.17
CA PHE A 254 18.06 -18.21 -6.11
C PHE A 254 17.73 -16.71 -6.07
N ILE A 255 17.44 -16.19 -4.86
CA ILE A 255 17.22 -14.77 -4.61
C ILE A 255 18.29 -14.26 -3.65
N SER A 256 18.98 -13.19 -4.05
CA SER A 256 19.99 -12.52 -3.21
C SER A 256 19.36 -12.01 -1.89
N PRO A 257 20.02 -12.20 -0.72
CA PRO A 257 19.55 -11.67 0.56
C PRO A 257 19.29 -10.15 0.55
N GLN A 258 20.12 -9.39 -0.19
CA GLN A 258 19.96 -7.95 -0.34
C GLN A 258 18.64 -7.60 -1.05
N ILE A 259 18.23 -8.38 -2.05
CA ILE A 259 16.94 -8.19 -2.72
C ILE A 259 15.78 -8.49 -1.78
N VAL A 260 15.90 -9.52 -0.94
CA VAL A 260 14.89 -9.81 0.08
C VAL A 260 14.79 -8.66 1.10
N ASP A 261 15.91 -8.06 1.50
CA ASP A 261 15.94 -6.88 2.38
C ASP A 261 15.23 -5.68 1.72
N VAL A 262 15.45 -5.41 0.44
CA VAL A 262 14.74 -4.33 -0.27
C VAL A 262 13.25 -4.65 -0.36
N ALA A 263 12.88 -5.89 -0.69
CA ALA A 263 11.48 -6.33 -0.80
C ALA A 263 10.71 -6.17 0.52
N GLU A 264 11.35 -6.41 1.67
CA GLU A 264 10.76 -6.18 3.00
C GLU A 264 10.32 -4.73 3.20
N ARG A 265 11.14 -3.78 2.74
CA ARG A 265 10.81 -2.34 2.82
C ARG A 265 9.68 -2.01 1.86
N LEU A 266 9.73 -2.52 0.63
CA LEU A 266 8.73 -2.22 -0.39
C LEU A 266 7.33 -2.73 0.03
N CYS A 267 7.23 -3.86 0.74
CA CYS A 267 5.96 -4.34 1.30
C CYS A 267 5.23 -3.30 2.18
N LEU A 268 5.95 -2.29 2.71
CA LEU A 268 5.36 -1.18 3.45
C LEU A 268 5.21 0.06 2.60
N VAL A 269 6.25 0.42 1.83
CA VAL A 269 6.24 1.61 0.98
C VAL A 269 5.03 1.60 0.04
N GLU A 270 4.66 0.44 -0.50
CA GLU A 270 3.47 0.27 -1.37
C GLU A 270 2.13 0.67 -0.72
N HIS A 271 2.04 0.68 0.62
CA HIS A 271 0.80 0.98 1.35
C HIS A 271 0.85 2.31 2.10
N VAL A 272 1.90 3.10 1.89
CA VAL A 272 2.00 4.45 2.43
C VAL A 272 1.25 5.42 1.51
N ASP A 273 0.15 5.98 2.01
CA ASP A 273 -0.54 7.06 1.29
C ASP A 273 0.35 8.31 1.21
N HIS A 274 0.49 8.85 0.00
CA HIS A 274 1.38 9.99 -0.28
C HIS A 274 0.97 11.28 0.42
N GLU A 275 -0.32 11.50 0.64
CA GLU A 275 -0.79 12.71 1.33
C GLU A 275 -0.57 12.57 2.83
N ARG A 276 -0.94 11.42 3.40
CA ARG A 276 -0.65 11.11 4.81
C ARG A 276 0.84 11.21 5.11
N PHE A 277 1.70 10.71 4.22
CA PHE A 277 3.16 10.80 4.40
C PHE A 277 3.68 12.24 4.51
N ARG A 278 3.02 13.20 3.84
CA ARG A 278 3.39 14.63 3.91
C ARG A 278 2.84 15.30 5.17
N GLN A 279 1.66 14.90 5.61
CA GLN A 279 0.90 15.61 6.65
C GLN A 279 1.05 15.00 8.05
N GLU A 280 1.28 13.69 8.15
CA GLU A 280 1.28 12.95 9.41
C GLU A 280 2.69 12.58 9.89
N ASN A 281 2.78 12.13 11.13
CA ASN A 281 4.03 11.59 11.68
C ASN A 281 4.41 10.30 10.94
N ARG A 282 5.51 10.35 10.19
CA ARG A 282 6.01 9.24 9.35
C ARG A 282 6.31 7.97 10.15
N GLY A 283 6.89 8.12 11.34
CA GLY A 283 7.17 6.98 12.23
C GLY A 283 5.87 6.29 12.64
N ALA A 284 4.87 7.06 13.08
CA ALA A 284 3.56 6.53 13.45
C ALA A 284 2.86 5.84 12.26
N LEU A 285 2.98 6.38 11.05
CA LEU A 285 2.46 5.76 9.83
C LEU A 285 3.08 4.38 9.57
N PHE A 286 4.39 4.23 9.70
CA PHE A 286 5.04 2.93 9.51
C PHE A 286 4.62 1.92 10.58
N GLN A 287 4.49 2.36 11.83
CA GLN A 287 3.99 1.53 12.93
C GLN A 287 2.53 1.10 12.69
N GLU A 288 1.69 1.99 12.14
CA GLU A 288 0.31 1.69 11.75
C GLU A 288 0.27 0.57 10.69
N ILE A 289 1.05 0.70 9.62
CA ILE A 289 1.12 -0.27 8.52
C ILE A 289 1.62 -1.63 9.01
N TYR A 290 2.67 -1.66 9.84
CA TYR A 290 3.12 -2.92 10.45
C TYR A 290 2.06 -3.54 11.36
N SER A 291 1.35 -2.73 12.14
CA SER A 291 0.29 -3.23 13.01
C SER A 291 -0.82 -3.90 12.20
N LEU A 292 -1.14 -3.42 10.98
CA LEU A 292 -2.09 -4.11 10.10
C LEU A 292 -1.65 -5.52 9.74
N PHE A 293 -0.36 -5.75 9.47
CA PHE A 293 0.19 -7.07 9.23
C PHE A 293 0.05 -7.99 10.45
N ALA A 294 0.21 -7.46 11.65
CA ALA A 294 0.03 -8.22 12.89
C ALA A 294 -1.44 -8.54 13.18
N LEU A 295 -2.34 -7.63 12.84
CA LEU A 295 -3.77 -7.72 13.12
C LEU A 295 -4.51 -8.63 12.14
N ASN A 296 -4.06 -8.69 10.89
CA ASN A 296 -4.77 -9.37 9.81
C ASN A 296 -3.97 -10.50 9.15
N GLU A 297 -2.66 -10.61 9.40
CA GLU A 297 -1.77 -11.64 8.86
C GLU A 297 -2.02 -11.87 7.36
N LEU A 298 -2.42 -13.09 6.96
CA LEU A 298 -2.65 -13.49 5.58
C LEU A 298 -3.76 -12.69 4.87
N ASP A 299 -4.67 -12.05 5.61
CA ASP A 299 -5.75 -11.24 5.05
C ASP A 299 -5.36 -9.76 4.90
N THR A 300 -4.17 -9.36 5.38
CA THR A 300 -3.68 -7.98 5.22
C THR A 300 -3.60 -7.62 3.74
N TYR A 301 -4.26 -6.53 3.35
CA TYR A 301 -4.32 -6.02 1.97
C TYR A 301 -4.89 -7.00 0.92
N ARG A 302 -5.54 -8.10 1.34
CA ARG A 302 -6.15 -9.10 0.44
C ARG A 302 -7.09 -8.48 -0.60
N TYR A 303 -7.80 -7.42 -0.22
CA TYR A 303 -8.75 -6.71 -1.07
C TYR A 303 -8.23 -5.37 -1.60
N SER A 304 -6.97 -5.03 -1.34
CA SER A 304 -6.37 -3.77 -1.78
C SER A 304 -6.00 -3.86 -3.25
N VAL A 305 -6.60 -2.99 -4.06
CA VAL A 305 -6.37 -2.90 -5.50
C VAL A 305 -6.23 -1.46 -5.92
N SER A 306 -5.15 -1.13 -6.64
CA SER A 306 -4.91 0.20 -7.19
C SER A 306 -5.75 0.46 -8.45
N SER A 307 -5.78 1.70 -8.92
CA SER A 307 -6.40 2.06 -10.21
C SER A 307 -5.77 1.34 -11.41
N ALA A 308 -4.48 1.00 -11.33
CA ALA A 308 -3.75 0.24 -12.33
C ALA A 308 -3.98 -1.29 -12.22
N GLY A 309 -4.82 -1.73 -11.27
CA GLY A 309 -5.06 -3.14 -10.99
C GLY A 309 -3.95 -3.82 -10.19
N ALA A 310 -3.03 -3.05 -9.59
CA ALA A 310 -2.01 -3.58 -8.69
C ALA A 310 -2.68 -4.16 -7.44
N GLY A 311 -2.30 -5.37 -7.02
CA GLY A 311 -3.07 -6.12 -6.00
C GLY A 311 -2.26 -6.61 -4.82
N GLY A 312 -2.92 -6.74 -3.67
CA GLY A 312 -2.40 -7.46 -2.50
C GLY A 312 -1.30 -6.73 -1.74
N MET A 313 -0.57 -7.48 -0.91
CA MET A 313 0.47 -6.91 -0.04
C MET A 313 1.66 -6.30 -0.81
N VAL A 314 1.92 -6.75 -2.03
CA VAL A 314 3.09 -6.30 -2.82
C VAL A 314 2.73 -5.30 -3.91
N GLN A 315 1.43 -4.98 -4.08
CA GLN A 315 0.92 -4.10 -5.15
C GLN A 315 1.56 -4.38 -6.52
N MET A 316 1.66 -5.65 -6.91
CA MET A 316 2.16 -6.03 -8.24
C MET A 316 1.03 -5.91 -9.26
N ILE A 317 1.32 -5.39 -10.46
CA ILE A 317 0.37 -5.29 -11.57
C ILE A 317 0.23 -6.61 -12.35
N PRO A 318 -0.92 -6.86 -13.02
CA PRO A 318 -1.17 -8.12 -13.74
C PRO A 318 -0.12 -8.48 -14.78
N TRP A 319 0.38 -7.48 -15.51
CA TRP A 319 1.39 -7.70 -16.55
C TRP A 319 2.71 -8.23 -15.98
N ALA A 320 3.22 -7.62 -14.91
CA ALA A 320 4.47 -8.04 -14.27
C ALA A 320 4.35 -9.46 -13.69
N TYR A 321 3.20 -9.78 -13.09
CA TYR A 321 2.92 -11.13 -12.60
C TYR A 321 2.92 -12.17 -13.72
N ASN A 322 2.27 -11.88 -14.85
CA ASN A 322 2.26 -12.77 -16.01
C ASN A 322 3.65 -12.93 -16.64
N LEU A 323 4.45 -11.87 -16.67
CA LEU A 323 5.84 -11.94 -17.12
C LEU A 323 6.64 -12.92 -16.24
N MET A 324 6.49 -12.85 -14.90
CA MET A 324 7.18 -13.77 -13.99
C MET A 324 6.72 -15.22 -14.17
N LYS A 325 5.42 -15.45 -14.40
CA LYS A 325 4.91 -16.78 -14.74
C LYS A 325 5.54 -17.35 -16.01
N GLN A 326 5.74 -16.52 -17.03
CA GLN A 326 6.33 -16.94 -18.30
C GLN A 326 7.83 -17.20 -18.18
N ARG A 327 8.56 -16.36 -17.44
CA ARG A 327 10.02 -16.50 -17.24
C ARG A 327 10.37 -17.63 -16.28
N HIS A 328 9.51 -17.91 -15.29
CA HIS A 328 9.77 -18.88 -14.22
C HIS A 328 8.67 -19.96 -14.12
N PRO A 329 8.37 -20.72 -15.20
CA PRO A 329 7.26 -21.68 -15.20
C PRO A 329 7.43 -22.79 -14.15
N GLY A 330 8.67 -23.20 -13.86
CA GLY A 330 8.98 -24.21 -12.84
C GLY A 330 8.69 -23.79 -11.39
N VAL A 331 8.46 -22.49 -11.14
CA VAL A 331 8.08 -22.01 -9.80
C VAL A 331 6.62 -22.36 -9.49
N GLY A 332 5.75 -22.51 -10.49
CA GLY A 332 4.34 -22.85 -10.27
C GLY A 332 3.56 -21.75 -9.53
N LEU A 333 3.75 -20.48 -9.93
CA LEU A 333 2.91 -19.36 -9.47
C LEU A 333 1.44 -19.60 -9.84
N THR A 334 0.51 -19.18 -8.98
CA THR A 334 -0.94 -19.34 -9.16
C THR A 334 -1.38 -18.81 -10.54
N PRO A 335 -2.15 -19.58 -11.34
CA PRO A 335 -2.56 -19.14 -12.67
C PRO A 335 -3.37 -17.84 -12.68
N ASP A 336 -4.35 -17.73 -11.78
CA ASP A 336 -5.18 -16.54 -11.63
C ASP A 336 -4.46 -15.45 -10.83
N PHE A 337 -4.37 -14.25 -11.41
CA PHE A 337 -3.67 -13.11 -10.80
C PHE A 337 -4.30 -12.69 -9.47
N VAL A 338 -5.63 -12.60 -9.41
CA VAL A 338 -6.32 -12.11 -8.21
C VAL A 338 -6.10 -13.08 -7.04
N THR A 339 -6.30 -14.37 -7.28
CA THR A 339 -6.02 -15.44 -6.31
C THR A 339 -4.55 -15.43 -5.91
N GLY A 340 -3.64 -15.23 -6.87
CA GLY A 340 -2.21 -15.17 -6.65
C GLY A 340 -1.78 -13.99 -5.77
N MET A 341 -2.32 -12.80 -5.98
CA MET A 341 -2.00 -11.60 -5.19
C MET A 341 -2.66 -11.58 -3.82
N ARG A 342 -3.79 -12.30 -3.65
CA ARG A 342 -4.44 -12.52 -2.35
C ARG A 342 -3.66 -13.46 -1.44
N ASN A 343 -2.84 -14.34 -2.00
CA ASN A 343 -1.99 -15.26 -1.25
C ASN A 343 -0.61 -14.62 -1.06
N HIS A 344 -0.29 -14.19 0.17
CA HIS A 344 0.99 -13.53 0.49
C HIS A 344 2.21 -14.36 0.06
N GLY A 345 2.20 -15.68 0.27
CA GLY A 345 3.29 -16.55 -0.14
C GLY A 345 3.54 -16.52 -1.65
N ASN A 346 2.48 -16.64 -2.45
CA ASN A 346 2.57 -16.55 -3.91
C ASN A 346 2.95 -15.14 -4.38
N ALA A 347 2.34 -14.10 -3.80
CA ALA A 347 2.61 -12.71 -4.13
C ALA A 347 4.08 -12.34 -3.89
N LEU A 348 4.64 -12.75 -2.75
CA LEU A 348 6.04 -12.52 -2.41
C LEU A 348 7.00 -13.32 -3.30
N GLN A 349 6.65 -14.55 -3.69
CA GLN A 349 7.46 -15.29 -4.67
C GLN A 349 7.53 -14.54 -6.01
N ALA A 350 6.40 -14.03 -6.50
CA ALA A 350 6.37 -13.25 -7.73
C ALA A 350 7.17 -11.93 -7.61
N MET A 351 7.02 -11.21 -6.48
CA MET A 351 7.77 -10.00 -6.18
C MET A 351 9.28 -10.25 -6.19
N LEU A 352 9.74 -11.28 -5.49
CA LEU A 352 11.17 -11.60 -5.39
C LEU A 352 11.77 -11.98 -6.74
N LEU A 353 11.06 -12.79 -7.54
CA LEU A 353 11.47 -13.11 -8.92
C LEU A 353 11.58 -11.84 -9.76
N TYR A 354 10.57 -10.96 -9.71
CA TYR A 354 10.56 -9.74 -10.48
C TYR A 354 11.72 -8.81 -10.11
N MET A 355 11.99 -8.65 -8.81
CA MET A 355 13.09 -7.83 -8.34
C MET A 355 14.46 -8.44 -8.68
N GLN A 356 14.61 -9.77 -8.61
CA GLN A 356 15.84 -10.45 -8.99
C GLN A 356 16.12 -10.32 -10.49
N ASP A 357 15.12 -10.57 -11.35
CA ASP A 357 15.23 -10.39 -12.79
C ASP A 357 15.55 -8.93 -13.15
N THR A 358 14.85 -7.99 -12.52
CA THR A 358 15.09 -6.55 -12.69
C THR A 358 16.53 -6.19 -12.34
N TRP A 359 17.05 -6.72 -11.23
CA TRP A 359 18.44 -6.46 -10.85
C TRP A 359 19.43 -7.09 -11.82
N ASN A 360 19.18 -8.32 -12.29
CA ASN A 360 20.04 -8.99 -13.25
C ASN A 360 20.16 -8.16 -14.54
N ASP A 361 19.03 -7.63 -15.03
CA ASP A 361 18.98 -6.78 -16.22
C ASP A 361 19.70 -5.44 -16.01
N LEU A 362 19.52 -4.80 -14.84
CA LEU A 362 20.19 -3.53 -14.52
C LEU A 362 21.69 -3.71 -14.27
N ALA A 363 22.11 -4.81 -13.65
CA ALA A 363 23.50 -5.04 -13.25
C ALA A 363 24.44 -5.25 -14.44
N VAL A 364 23.93 -5.64 -15.61
CA VAL A 364 24.76 -5.75 -16.83
C VAL A 364 24.83 -4.46 -17.64
N ASN A 365 24.12 -3.40 -17.22
CA ASN A 365 24.09 -2.13 -17.93
C ASN A 365 25.27 -1.22 -17.51
N GLU A 366 26.05 -0.73 -18.48
CA GLU A 366 27.25 0.09 -18.24
C GLU A 366 26.95 1.40 -17.50
N GLU A 367 25.84 2.08 -17.80
CA GLU A 367 25.44 3.33 -17.13
C GLU A 367 25.08 3.09 -15.66
N VAL A 368 24.42 1.95 -15.39
CA VAL A 368 24.11 1.53 -14.02
C VAL A 368 25.40 1.22 -13.26
N GLN A 369 26.32 0.47 -13.87
CA GLN A 369 27.62 0.16 -13.26
C GLN A 369 28.44 1.43 -12.98
N TYR A 370 28.49 2.35 -13.93
CA TYR A 370 29.11 3.65 -13.74
C TYR A 370 28.48 4.41 -12.57
N ALA A 371 27.15 4.50 -12.52
CA ALA A 371 26.44 5.21 -11.46
C ALA A 371 26.67 4.62 -10.07
N LEU A 372 26.76 3.29 -9.96
CA LEU A 372 27.08 2.59 -8.71
C LEU A 372 28.53 2.89 -8.28
N ASN A 373 29.49 2.75 -9.20
CA ASN A 373 30.91 3.00 -8.93
C ASN A 373 31.19 4.45 -8.55
N ALA A 374 30.54 5.40 -9.24
CA ALA A 374 30.61 6.82 -8.97
C ALA A 374 29.74 7.26 -7.77
N LYS A 375 29.04 6.33 -7.11
CA LYS A 375 28.15 6.58 -5.95
C LYS A 375 27.03 7.59 -6.24
N LEU A 376 26.57 7.65 -7.48
CA LEU A 376 25.43 8.49 -7.91
C LEU A 376 24.09 7.86 -7.53
N ALA A 377 24.06 6.54 -7.46
CA ALA A 377 22.92 5.72 -7.05
C ALA A 377 23.38 4.52 -6.22
N THR A 378 22.46 3.95 -5.46
CA THR A 378 22.67 2.68 -4.75
C THR A 378 21.79 1.58 -5.35
N GLN A 379 22.19 0.31 -5.19
CA GLN A 379 21.37 -0.83 -5.61
C GLN A 379 19.93 -0.78 -5.04
N PRO A 380 19.72 -0.53 -3.72
CA PRO A 380 18.37 -0.41 -3.17
C PRO A 380 17.52 0.68 -3.82
N GLU A 381 18.08 1.86 -4.11
CA GLU A 381 17.36 2.94 -4.78
C GLU A 381 16.95 2.57 -6.20
N LEU A 382 17.84 1.90 -6.95
CA LEU A 382 17.54 1.47 -8.32
C LEU A 382 16.48 0.37 -8.34
N LEU A 383 16.54 -0.58 -7.40
CA LEU A 383 15.50 -1.60 -7.23
C LEU A 383 14.15 -0.98 -6.85
N ALA A 384 14.12 -0.07 -5.87
CA ALA A 384 12.90 0.61 -5.46
C ALA A 384 12.31 1.44 -6.62
N ALA A 385 13.13 2.21 -7.32
CA ALA A 385 12.69 2.98 -8.48
C ALA A 385 12.21 2.10 -9.64
N GLY A 386 12.90 0.98 -9.89
CA GLY A 386 12.56 0.02 -10.94
C GLY A 386 11.33 -0.85 -10.60
N TYR A 387 10.99 -0.97 -9.32
CA TYR A 387 9.77 -1.63 -8.89
C TYR A 387 8.54 -0.74 -9.11
N ASN A 388 8.62 0.52 -8.67
CA ASN A 388 7.52 1.49 -8.82
C ASN A 388 7.35 2.03 -10.25
N SER A 389 8.42 2.02 -11.05
CA SER A 389 8.42 2.56 -12.41
C SER A 389 9.02 1.59 -13.43
N ASN A 390 9.22 2.02 -14.68
CA ASN A 390 9.84 1.18 -15.69
C ASN A 390 11.37 1.12 -15.52
N ALA A 391 11.88 0.01 -14.99
CA ALA A 391 13.31 -0.22 -14.78
C ALA A 391 14.18 0.01 -16.04
N ALA A 392 13.67 -0.30 -17.23
CA ALA A 392 14.40 -0.11 -18.48
C ALA A 392 14.71 1.36 -18.81
N ARG A 393 14.03 2.31 -18.15
CA ARG A 393 14.29 3.76 -18.31
C ARG A 393 15.37 4.29 -17.36
N LEU A 394 15.72 3.55 -16.31
CA LEU A 394 16.67 4.00 -15.29
C LEU A 394 18.06 4.34 -15.86
N PRO A 395 18.68 3.54 -16.74
CA PRO A 395 19.96 3.89 -17.36
C PRO A 395 19.93 5.27 -18.05
N GLY A 396 18.85 5.57 -18.76
CA GLY A 396 18.68 6.86 -19.45
C GLY A 396 18.56 8.05 -18.48
N TYR A 397 17.90 7.86 -17.33
CA TYR A 397 17.85 8.92 -16.30
C TYR A 397 19.22 9.13 -15.65
N LEU A 398 19.97 8.05 -15.39
CA LEU A 398 21.31 8.10 -14.82
C LEU A 398 22.28 8.85 -15.73
N ASN A 399 22.33 8.47 -17.01
CA ASN A 399 23.21 9.11 -17.99
C ASN A 399 22.91 10.62 -18.11
N ARG A 400 21.63 11.00 -18.29
CA ARG A 400 21.26 12.42 -18.45
C ARG A 400 21.39 13.26 -17.18
N GLY A 401 21.13 12.65 -16.02
CA GLY A 401 20.98 13.38 -14.76
C GLY A 401 22.20 13.33 -13.85
N GLY A 402 23.11 12.38 -14.04
CA GLY A 402 24.22 12.15 -13.13
C GLY A 402 23.73 12.05 -11.67
N SER A 403 24.29 12.87 -10.77
CA SER A 403 23.85 12.95 -9.37
C SER A 403 22.38 13.40 -9.19
N SER A 404 21.82 14.11 -10.17
CA SER A 404 20.47 14.68 -10.16
C SER A 404 19.43 13.79 -10.86
N TRP A 405 19.77 12.55 -11.24
CA TRP A 405 18.86 11.63 -11.96
C TRP A 405 17.49 11.45 -11.28
N ARG A 406 17.45 11.51 -9.94
CA ARG A 406 16.22 11.41 -9.14
C ARG A 406 15.22 12.52 -9.47
N THR A 407 15.63 13.64 -10.03
CA THR A 407 14.72 14.72 -10.47
C THR A 407 14.07 14.43 -11.82
N LEU A 408 14.63 13.49 -12.60
CA LEU A 408 14.18 13.16 -13.95
C LEU A 408 13.18 11.99 -14.00
N ILE A 409 13.09 11.20 -12.93
CA ILE A 409 12.12 10.09 -12.83
C ILE A 409 10.70 10.63 -12.58
N PRO A 410 9.63 9.83 -12.83
CA PRO A 410 8.26 10.26 -12.58
C PRO A 410 8.05 10.77 -11.15
N ARG A 411 7.24 11.81 -10.98
CA ARG A 411 6.99 12.47 -9.68
C ARG A 411 6.50 11.50 -8.59
N GLU A 412 5.70 10.52 -8.98
CA GLU A 412 5.25 9.45 -8.08
C GLU A 412 6.43 8.64 -7.54
N THR A 413 7.34 8.22 -8.42
CA THR A 413 8.56 7.48 -8.06
C THR A 413 9.51 8.32 -7.23
N GLN A 414 9.56 9.65 -7.42
CA GLN A 414 10.31 10.54 -6.53
C GLN A 414 9.77 10.50 -5.10
N MET A 415 8.44 10.57 -4.94
CA MET A 415 7.79 10.43 -3.63
C MET A 415 8.04 9.04 -3.04
N TYR A 416 7.95 7.99 -3.86
CA TYR A 416 8.25 6.62 -3.47
C TYR A 416 9.66 6.46 -2.88
N LEU A 417 10.68 7.02 -3.54
CA LEU A 417 12.06 7.02 -3.02
C LEU A 417 12.21 7.85 -1.74
N GLN A 418 11.46 8.93 -1.57
CA GLN A 418 11.45 9.69 -0.32
C GLN A 418 10.86 8.86 0.82
N ILE A 419 9.76 8.15 0.58
CA ILE A 419 9.15 7.25 1.57
C ILE A 419 10.13 6.15 1.93
N TYR A 420 10.73 5.48 0.94
CA TYR A 420 11.75 4.45 1.13
C TYR A 420 12.91 4.95 2.00
N LYS A 421 13.48 6.12 1.66
CA LYS A 421 14.59 6.70 2.44
C LYS A 421 14.19 7.04 3.88
N ASN A 422 12.99 7.59 4.08
CA ASN A 422 12.50 7.89 5.43
C ASN A 422 12.23 6.62 6.23
N PHE A 423 11.76 5.56 5.57
CA PHE A 423 11.57 4.27 6.20
C PHE A 423 12.90 3.73 6.74
N GLU A 424 13.96 3.72 5.94
CA GLU A 424 15.29 3.24 6.39
C GLU A 424 15.85 4.06 7.55
N ALA A 425 15.57 5.36 7.59
CA ALA A 425 16.03 6.24 8.67
C ALA A 425 15.24 6.04 9.97
N LEU A 426 13.95 5.71 9.90
CA LEU A 426 13.05 5.67 11.06
C LEU A 426 12.78 4.26 11.58
N VAL A 427 12.98 3.23 10.76
CA VAL A 427 12.71 1.83 11.11
C VAL A 427 13.98 1.00 10.98
N PRO A 428 14.72 0.76 12.07
CA PRO A 428 15.93 -0.05 12.02
C PRO A 428 15.58 -1.50 11.71
N ILE A 429 16.07 -2.01 10.58
CA ILE A 429 15.98 -3.42 10.19
C ILE A 429 17.37 -4.03 10.19
N LYS A 430 17.54 -5.13 10.92
CA LYS A 430 18.78 -5.92 10.87
C LYS A 430 18.91 -6.57 9.48
N PRO A 431 20.00 -6.32 8.72
CA PRO A 431 20.23 -6.99 7.43
C PRO A 431 20.22 -8.51 7.56
N ARG A 432 19.81 -9.21 6.51
CA ARG A 432 19.93 -10.66 6.46
C ARG A 432 21.39 -11.06 6.30
N SER A 433 21.86 -12.00 7.13
CA SER A 433 23.19 -12.59 6.94
C SER A 433 23.22 -13.37 5.64
N THR A 434 24.26 -13.18 4.83
CA THR A 434 24.52 -14.05 3.69
C THR A 434 24.70 -15.48 4.20
N PRO A 435 23.99 -16.48 3.66
CA PRO A 435 24.22 -17.87 4.02
C PRO A 435 25.70 -18.19 3.76
N GLN A 436 26.46 -18.50 4.80
CA GLN A 436 27.78 -19.07 4.59
C GLN A 436 27.56 -20.44 3.96
N ILE A 437 28.01 -20.61 2.71
CA ILE A 437 28.10 -21.91 2.08
C ILE A 437 29.17 -22.65 2.89
N SER A 438 28.74 -23.46 3.85
CA SER A 438 29.64 -24.39 4.53
C SER A 438 30.11 -25.38 3.47
N ASN A 439 31.29 -25.15 2.92
CA ASN A 439 32.00 -26.12 2.10
C ASN A 439 32.26 -27.34 2.98
N GLY A 440 31.37 -28.33 2.89
CA GLY A 440 31.56 -29.65 3.47
C GLY A 440 32.76 -30.30 2.79
N SER A 441 33.93 -30.11 3.36
CA SER A 441 35.12 -30.88 3.04
C SER A 441 34.87 -32.32 3.48
N THR A 442 34.41 -33.15 2.56
CA THR A 442 34.48 -34.61 2.67
C THR A 442 35.95 -35.02 2.66
N ALA A 443 36.61 -34.95 3.82
CA ALA A 443 37.86 -35.64 4.06
C ALA A 443 37.52 -37.12 4.25
N GLY A 444 37.75 -37.91 3.20
CA GLY A 444 37.72 -39.35 3.26
C GLY A 444 38.80 -39.86 4.23
N SER A 445 38.37 -40.52 5.30
CA SER A 445 39.25 -41.37 6.10
C SER A 445 39.31 -42.74 5.42
N SER A 446 40.37 -42.95 4.65
CA SER A 446 40.87 -44.27 4.30
C SER A 446 41.69 -44.80 5.47
N ASN A 447 41.16 -45.76 6.22
CA ASN A 447 41.99 -46.63 7.05
C ASN A 447 42.11 -48.00 6.36
N ARG A 448 43.30 -48.26 5.82
CA ARG A 448 43.87 -49.59 5.66
C ARG A 448 44.94 -49.78 6.74
N ASN A 449 45.02 -51.04 7.17
CA ASN A 449 45.96 -51.68 8.10
C ASN A 449 45.65 -51.56 9.58
#